data_AF-A0A940SSE1-F1
#
_entry.id   AF-A0A940SSE1-F1
#
_cell.length_a   1.000
_cell.length_b   1.000
_cell.length_c   1.000
_cell.angle_alpha   90.00
_cell.angle_beta   90.00
_cell.angle_gamma   90.00
#
_symmetry.space_group_name_H-M   'P 1'
#
loop_
_entity.id
_entity.type
_entity.pdbx_description
1 polymer ?
#
loop_
_entity_poly.entity_id
_entity_poly.type
_entity_poly.pdbx_seq_one_letter_code
_entity_poly.pdbx_strand_id
1 'polypeptide(L)'
;MYTYLNDTAYDFITVTHEFGHFHSDWRDTTPVCMQGMNLDIAEAQSQSMVTLFLPYYQEIFGADAVEKQQLVLLDLLDAAISGFAVGEFEYRVTQHLDDFSPSDTAKLFADIMDECGVNLELYEVSHLFEQPGYYISYGVSALPALEMYTVVMQDPEQAHTVYDELSGYSCLSGEYAFRDVMQRCGFSDYFDAASICQLAETLRELIDTEI
;
A
#
# COMPACT_ATOMS: atom_id res chain seq x y z
N MET A 1 -15.94 -2.56 -6.42
CA MET A 1 -16.05 -1.88 -5.11
C MET A 1 -17.13 -2.54 -4.26
N TYR A 2 -16.69 -3.28 -3.26
CA TYR A 2 -17.51 -3.76 -2.14
C TYR A 2 -16.79 -3.31 -0.87
N THR A 3 -17.51 -2.70 0.07
CA THR A 3 -16.95 -2.31 1.37
C THR A 3 -17.89 -2.77 2.47
N TYR A 4 -17.33 -3.29 3.56
CA TYR A 4 -18.06 -3.53 4.80
C TYR A 4 -17.79 -2.37 5.74
N LEU A 5 -18.81 -1.56 6.02
CA LEU A 5 -18.72 -0.40 6.90
C LEU A 5 -19.14 -0.79 8.31
N ASN A 6 -18.35 -0.42 9.32
CA ASN A 6 -18.61 -0.75 10.71
C ASN A 6 -18.51 0.47 11.65
N ASP A 7 -18.66 1.68 11.10
CA ASP A 7 -18.64 2.97 11.79
C ASP A 7 -17.29 3.24 12.49
N THR A 8 -16.19 2.80 11.87
CA THR A 8 -14.83 3.06 12.37
C THR A 8 -14.12 4.17 11.59
N ALA A 9 -13.02 4.68 12.15
CA ALA A 9 -12.19 5.68 11.47
C ALA A 9 -11.58 5.16 10.16
N TYR A 10 -11.51 3.84 9.98
CA TYR A 10 -10.96 3.19 8.78
C TYR A 10 -11.97 3.11 7.63
N ASP A 11 -13.28 3.27 7.87
CA ASP A 11 -14.31 3.17 6.83
C ASP A 11 -14.02 4.10 5.64
N PHE A 12 -13.55 5.32 5.91
CA PHE A 12 -13.21 6.28 4.86
C PHE A 12 -11.93 5.90 4.09
N ILE A 13 -10.94 5.36 4.80
CA ILE A 13 -9.70 4.84 4.20
C ILE A 13 -10.05 3.68 3.26
N THR A 14 -10.84 2.71 3.73
CA THR A 14 -11.27 1.56 2.93
C THR A 14 -12.09 1.99 1.71
N VAL A 15 -13.03 2.93 1.86
CA VAL A 15 -13.83 3.42 0.72
C VAL A 15 -12.95 4.13 -0.32
N THR A 16 -12.01 4.97 0.10
CA THR A 16 -11.13 5.68 -0.83
C THR A 16 -10.11 4.77 -1.50
N HIS A 17 -9.63 3.75 -0.77
CA HIS A 17 -8.79 2.67 -1.32
C HIS A 17 -9.50 1.91 -2.45
N GLU A 18 -10.69 1.38 -2.16
CA GLU A 18 -11.50 0.65 -3.16
C GLU A 18 -11.95 1.54 -4.33
N PHE A 19 -12.14 2.84 -4.08
CA PHE A 19 -12.42 3.81 -5.14
C PHE A 19 -11.21 4.00 -6.07
N GLY A 20 -9.98 3.91 -5.55
CA GLY A 20 -8.76 3.94 -6.37
C GLY A 20 -8.68 2.75 -7.34
N HIS A 21 -8.96 1.54 -6.88
CA HIS A 21 -9.09 0.37 -7.77
C HIS A 21 -10.18 0.57 -8.82
N PHE A 22 -11.37 1.01 -8.39
CA PHE A 22 -12.46 1.28 -9.32
C PHE A 22 -12.09 2.34 -10.37
N HIS A 23 -11.36 3.38 -9.97
CA HIS A 23 -10.95 4.46 -10.85
C HIS A 23 -9.98 3.98 -11.93
N SER A 24 -8.95 3.20 -11.58
CA SER A 24 -8.01 2.66 -12.57
C SER A 24 -8.66 1.60 -13.47
N ASP A 25 -9.49 0.71 -12.90
CA ASP A 25 -10.25 -0.27 -13.67
C ASP A 25 -11.19 0.39 -14.69
N TRP A 26 -11.81 1.52 -14.33
CA TRP A 26 -12.69 2.27 -15.25
C TRP A 26 -11.93 2.85 -16.45
N ARG A 27 -10.64 3.15 -16.29
CA ARG A 27 -9.76 3.63 -17.37
C ARG A 27 -9.19 2.50 -18.22
N ASP A 28 -9.25 1.27 -17.71
CA ASP A 28 -8.70 0.10 -18.37
C ASP A 28 -9.56 -0.33 -19.57
N THR A 29 -8.90 -0.65 -20.68
CA THR A 29 -9.54 -1.13 -21.91
C THR A 29 -9.14 -2.55 -22.29
N THR A 30 -8.36 -3.22 -21.43
CA THR A 30 -7.88 -4.59 -21.61
C THR A 30 -9.07 -5.55 -21.68
N PRO A 31 -9.20 -6.35 -22.76
CA PRO A 31 -10.25 -7.34 -22.88
C PRO A 31 -10.19 -8.35 -21.71
N VAL A 32 -11.34 -8.67 -21.11
CA VAL A 32 -11.44 -9.56 -19.93
C VAL A 32 -10.67 -10.87 -20.10
N CYS A 33 -10.65 -11.47 -21.29
CA CYS A 33 -9.94 -12.73 -21.56
C CYS A 33 -8.41 -12.60 -21.65
N MET A 34 -7.88 -11.37 -21.67
CA MET A 34 -6.46 -11.06 -21.73
C MET A 34 -5.94 -10.46 -20.42
N GLN A 35 -6.79 -10.33 -19.40
CA GLN A 35 -6.39 -9.70 -18.14
C GLN A 35 -5.38 -10.57 -17.38
N GLY A 36 -4.28 -9.95 -16.98
CA GLY A 36 -3.27 -10.45 -16.06
C GLY A 36 -2.98 -9.38 -15.03
N MET A 37 -3.43 -9.61 -13.80
CA MET A 37 -3.38 -8.62 -12.72
C MET A 37 -1.96 -8.44 -12.19
N ASN A 38 -1.53 -7.19 -12.11
CA ASN A 38 -0.36 -6.74 -11.38
C ASN A 38 -0.83 -6.07 -10.09
N LEU A 39 -0.79 -6.83 -9.00
CA LEU A 39 -1.26 -6.39 -7.67
C LEU A 39 -0.44 -5.20 -7.16
N ASP A 40 0.87 -5.15 -7.40
CA ASP A 40 1.70 -4.04 -6.93
C ASP A 40 1.27 -2.69 -7.55
N ILE A 41 0.89 -2.70 -8.84
CA ILE A 41 0.36 -1.50 -9.52
C ILE A 41 -1.05 -1.19 -9.02
N ALA A 42 -1.90 -2.21 -8.90
CA ALA A 42 -3.28 -2.03 -8.43
C ALA A 42 -3.31 -1.41 -7.03
N GLU A 43 -2.47 -1.90 -6.12
CA GLU A 43 -2.36 -1.40 -4.75
C GLU A 43 -1.71 -0.01 -4.69
N ALA A 44 -0.73 0.29 -5.57
CA ALA A 44 -0.16 1.64 -5.63
C ALA A 44 -1.23 2.67 -6.06
N GLN A 45 -2.13 2.27 -6.95
CA GLN A 45 -3.26 3.10 -7.39
C GLN A 45 -4.31 3.28 -6.28
N SER A 46 -4.61 2.26 -5.50
CA SER A 46 -5.60 2.35 -4.40
C SER A 46 -5.05 3.13 -3.21
N GLN A 47 -3.85 2.83 -2.74
CA GLN A 47 -3.25 3.53 -1.60
C GLN A 47 -2.89 4.99 -1.93
N SER A 48 -2.40 5.28 -3.15
CA SER A 48 -2.18 6.68 -3.57
C SER A 48 -3.49 7.46 -3.65
N MET A 49 -4.61 6.81 -4.01
CA MET A 49 -5.93 7.47 -3.99
C MET A 49 -6.30 7.93 -2.58
N VAL A 50 -6.04 7.12 -1.55
CA VAL A 50 -6.30 7.50 -0.14
C VAL A 50 -5.60 8.82 0.19
N THR A 51 -4.33 8.97 -0.20
CA THR A 51 -3.57 10.20 0.06
C THR A 51 -4.11 11.41 -0.70
N LEU A 52 -4.66 11.20 -1.90
CA LEU A 52 -5.24 12.26 -2.72
C LEU A 52 -6.47 12.93 -2.08
N PHE A 53 -7.12 12.24 -1.13
CA PHE A 53 -8.23 12.82 -0.37
C PHE A 53 -7.80 13.71 0.80
N LEU A 54 -6.54 13.64 1.26
CA LEU A 54 -6.06 14.36 2.44
C LEU A 54 -6.34 15.88 2.43
N PRO A 55 -6.23 16.61 1.29
CA PRO A 55 -6.53 18.04 1.24
C PRO A 55 -7.98 18.38 1.61
N TYR A 56 -8.90 17.41 1.46
CA TYR A 56 -10.34 17.59 1.74
C TYR A 56 -10.72 17.19 3.18
N TYR A 57 -9.79 16.69 3.99
CA TYR A 57 -10.11 16.16 5.33
C TYR A 57 -10.67 17.25 6.26
N GLN A 58 -10.24 18.51 6.10
CA GLN A 58 -10.79 19.63 6.86
C GLN A 58 -12.28 19.87 6.57
N GLU A 59 -12.71 19.65 5.33
CA GLU A 59 -14.11 19.79 4.91
C GLU A 59 -14.96 18.58 5.33
N ILE A 60 -14.36 17.39 5.31
CA ILE A 60 -15.05 16.12 5.61
C ILE A 60 -15.18 15.89 7.12
N PHE A 61 -14.10 16.09 7.87
CA PHE A 61 -13.99 15.71 9.28
C PHE A 61 -13.95 16.89 10.24
N GLY A 62 -13.82 18.13 9.74
CA GLY A 62 -13.84 19.32 10.57
C GLY A 62 -12.70 19.31 11.60
N ALA A 63 -13.04 19.24 12.89
CA ALA A 63 -12.06 19.30 13.98
C ALA A 63 -11.15 18.06 14.03
N ASP A 64 -11.58 16.92 13.49
CA ASP A 64 -10.85 15.64 13.57
C ASP A 64 -9.88 15.44 12.38
N ALA A 65 -9.78 16.43 11.48
CA ALA A 65 -9.02 16.31 10.23
C ALA A 65 -7.56 15.89 10.44
N VAL A 66 -6.85 16.53 11.38
CA VAL A 66 -5.45 16.22 11.68
C VAL A 66 -5.29 14.80 12.20
N GLU A 67 -6.18 14.36 13.10
CA GLU A 67 -6.17 12.98 13.61
C GLU A 67 -6.38 11.97 12.47
N LYS A 68 -7.30 12.26 11.53
CA LYS A 68 -7.53 11.38 10.38
C LYS A 68 -6.38 11.38 9.39
N GLN A 69 -5.69 12.51 9.20
CA GLN A 69 -4.47 12.56 8.38
C GLN A 69 -3.36 11.70 8.99
N GLN A 70 -3.14 11.82 10.30
CA GLN A 70 -2.19 10.98 11.05
C GLN A 70 -2.54 9.50 10.96
N LEU A 71 -3.84 9.16 11.01
CA LEU A 71 -4.29 7.78 10.84
C LEU A 71 -3.92 7.21 9.47
N VAL A 72 -4.07 7.97 8.38
CA VAL A 72 -3.64 7.54 7.04
C VAL A 72 -2.14 7.29 6.99
N LEU A 73 -1.34 8.20 7.58
CA LEU A 73 0.11 8.02 7.61
C LEU A 73 0.52 6.77 8.40
N LEU A 74 -0.12 6.52 9.55
CA LEU A 74 0.10 5.32 10.35
C LEU A 74 -0.31 4.05 9.59
N ASP A 75 -1.44 4.08 8.89
CA ASP A 75 -1.94 2.95 8.07
C ASP A 75 -0.97 2.60 6.94
N LEU A 76 -0.43 3.59 6.23
CA LEU A 76 0.58 3.37 5.18
C LEU A 76 1.91 2.85 5.73
N LEU A 77 2.36 3.36 6.88
CA LEU A 77 3.57 2.85 7.55
C LEU A 77 3.39 1.41 8.03
N ASP A 78 2.22 1.09 8.60
CA ASP A 78 1.87 -0.28 9.00
C ASP A 78 1.81 -1.22 7.80
N ALA A 79 1.18 -0.80 6.70
CA ALA A 79 1.13 -1.56 5.44
C ALA A 79 2.54 -1.85 4.89
N ALA A 80 3.44 -0.87 4.92
CA ALA A 80 4.83 -1.06 4.52
C ALA A 80 5.52 -2.13 5.39
N ILE A 81 5.51 -1.96 6.71
CA ILE A 81 6.24 -2.82 7.65
C ILE A 81 5.65 -4.23 7.67
N SER A 82 4.34 -4.36 7.85
CA SER A 82 3.64 -5.65 7.88
C SER A 82 3.72 -6.37 6.52
N GLY A 83 3.58 -5.64 5.41
CA GLY A 83 3.69 -6.18 4.07
C GLY A 83 5.05 -6.86 3.81
N PHE A 84 6.15 -6.18 4.16
CA PHE A 84 7.49 -6.77 4.03
C PHE A 84 7.73 -7.93 5.01
N ALA A 85 7.24 -7.83 6.26
CA ALA A 85 7.39 -8.89 7.25
C ALA A 85 6.65 -10.18 6.82
N VAL A 86 5.40 -10.05 6.37
CA VAL A 86 4.62 -11.19 5.86
C VAL A 86 5.22 -11.73 4.55
N GLY A 87 5.70 -10.87 3.65
CA GLY A 87 6.38 -11.31 2.43
C GLY A 87 7.67 -12.09 2.72
N GLU A 88 8.43 -11.69 3.74
CA GLU A 88 9.59 -12.45 4.22
C GLU A 88 9.18 -13.82 4.78
N PHE A 89 8.09 -13.87 5.56
CA PHE A 89 7.51 -15.14 6.00
C PHE A 89 7.14 -16.05 4.82
N GLU A 90 6.39 -15.55 3.83
CA GLU A 90 6.00 -16.31 2.64
C GLU A 90 7.22 -16.81 1.85
N TYR A 91 8.23 -15.96 1.68
CA TYR A 91 9.46 -16.35 1.02
C TYR A 91 10.19 -17.47 1.78
N ARG A 92 10.37 -17.34 3.10
CA ARG A 92 11.09 -18.32 3.91
C ARG A 92 10.32 -19.64 4.05
N VAL A 93 9.01 -19.59 4.29
CA VAL A 93 8.18 -20.81 4.45
C VAL A 93 8.12 -21.61 3.15
N THR A 94 8.09 -20.95 1.99
CA THR A 94 8.09 -21.63 0.69
C THR A 94 9.40 -22.35 0.37
N GLN A 95 10.52 -21.98 1.04
CA GLN A 95 11.77 -22.74 0.96
C GLN A 95 11.76 -24.03 1.79
N HIS A 96 10.75 -24.22 2.65
CA HIS A 96 10.68 -25.33 3.62
C HIS A 96 9.35 -26.10 3.56
N LEU A 97 8.66 -26.10 2.41
CA LEU A 97 7.34 -26.72 2.23
C LEU A 97 7.27 -28.21 2.63
N ASP A 98 8.37 -28.96 2.45
CA ASP A 98 8.43 -30.39 2.73
C ASP A 98 8.91 -30.71 4.17
N ASP A 99 9.54 -29.74 4.85
CA ASP A 99 10.26 -29.96 6.10
C ASP A 99 9.53 -29.37 7.32
N PHE A 100 8.75 -28.31 7.12
CA PHE A 100 8.08 -27.62 8.23
C PHE A 100 6.80 -28.33 8.67
N SER A 101 6.68 -28.57 9.98
CA SER A 101 5.38 -28.90 10.58
C SER A 101 4.53 -27.62 10.72
N PRO A 102 3.21 -27.75 10.94
CA PRO A 102 2.36 -26.58 11.22
C PRO A 102 2.86 -25.72 12.40
N SER A 103 3.50 -26.35 13.40
CA SER A 103 4.08 -25.62 14.53
C SER A 103 5.34 -24.86 14.13
N ASP A 104 6.16 -25.39 13.21
CA ASP A 104 7.35 -24.71 12.72
C ASP A 104 6.95 -23.50 11.86
N THR A 105 5.91 -23.64 11.04
CA THR A 105 5.33 -22.53 10.27
C THR A 105 4.79 -21.42 11.17
N ALA A 106 3.96 -21.76 12.17
CA ALA A 106 3.43 -20.76 13.10
C ALA A 106 4.54 -20.09 13.92
N LYS A 107 5.57 -20.84 14.30
CA LYS A 107 6.74 -20.30 14.99
C LYS A 107 7.52 -19.33 14.10
N LEU A 108 7.79 -19.69 12.84
CA LEU A 108 8.48 -18.81 11.89
C LEU A 108 7.72 -17.48 11.72
N PHE A 109 6.40 -17.55 11.59
CA PHE A 109 5.56 -16.35 11.49
C PHE A 109 5.73 -15.45 12.72
N ALA A 110 5.53 -16.01 13.92
CA ALA A 110 5.66 -15.26 15.17
C ALA A 110 7.06 -14.68 15.39
N ASP A 111 8.11 -15.44 15.07
CA ASP A 111 9.50 -14.98 15.21
C ASP A 111 9.79 -13.78 14.27
N ILE A 112 9.24 -13.76 13.05
CA ILE A 112 9.41 -12.63 12.10
C ILE A 112 8.56 -11.41 12.53
N MET A 113 7.32 -11.62 12.95
CA MET A 113 6.46 -10.52 13.42
C MET A 113 7.08 -9.81 14.63
N ASP A 114 7.64 -10.56 15.58
CA ASP A 114 8.36 -9.99 16.75
C ASP A 114 9.63 -9.21 16.33
N GLU A 115 10.41 -9.73 15.38
CA GLU A 115 11.60 -9.05 14.85
C GLU A 115 11.26 -7.70 14.20
N CYS A 116 10.15 -7.63 13.46
CA CYS A 116 9.69 -6.43 12.78
C CYS A 116 8.83 -5.50 13.67
N GLY A 117 8.47 -5.91 14.88
CA GLY A 117 7.59 -5.16 15.77
C GLY A 117 6.12 -5.09 15.29
N VAL A 118 5.69 -6.09 14.52
CA VAL A 118 4.33 -6.21 13.98
C VAL A 118 3.48 -7.06 14.92
N ASN A 119 2.28 -6.59 15.26
CA ASN A 119 1.36 -7.34 16.10
C ASN A 119 0.24 -7.97 15.26
N LEU A 120 0.60 -9.06 14.57
CA LEU A 120 -0.32 -9.87 13.78
C LEU A 120 -0.17 -11.34 14.15
N GLU A 121 -1.27 -12.07 14.16
CA GLU A 121 -1.29 -13.53 14.26
C GLU A 121 -1.49 -14.16 12.88
N LEU A 122 -0.92 -15.35 12.67
CA LEU A 122 -0.94 -16.03 11.37
C LEU A 122 -2.36 -16.19 10.78
N TYR A 123 -3.34 -16.47 11.64
CA TYR A 123 -4.72 -16.70 11.23
C TYR A 123 -5.49 -15.41 10.89
N GLU A 124 -4.96 -14.23 11.22
CA GLU A 124 -5.59 -12.94 10.93
C GLU A 124 -5.32 -12.50 9.49
N VAL A 125 -4.27 -13.02 8.87
CA VAL A 125 -3.88 -12.69 7.49
C VAL A 125 -4.53 -13.66 6.51
N SER A 126 -5.81 -13.42 6.16
CA SER A 126 -6.59 -14.28 5.24
C SER A 126 -5.89 -14.50 3.89
N HIS A 127 -5.18 -13.48 3.39
CA HIS A 127 -4.45 -13.53 2.12
C HIS A 127 -3.43 -14.67 2.03
N LEU A 128 -2.83 -15.08 3.15
CA LEU A 128 -1.91 -16.23 3.19
C LEU A 128 -2.58 -17.56 2.80
N PHE A 129 -3.91 -17.65 2.95
CA PHE A 129 -4.68 -18.85 2.68
C PHE A 129 -5.48 -18.76 1.38
N GLU A 130 -5.89 -17.55 1.00
CA GLU A 130 -6.74 -17.30 -0.17
C GLU A 130 -5.92 -16.96 -1.42
N GLN A 131 -4.86 -16.17 -1.27
CA GLN A 131 -4.04 -15.67 -2.37
C GLN A 131 -2.57 -15.44 -1.94
N PRO A 132 -1.78 -16.52 -1.74
CA PRO A 132 -0.38 -16.40 -1.36
C PRO A 132 0.41 -15.51 -2.31
N GLY A 133 1.31 -14.68 -1.75
CA GLY A 133 2.10 -13.70 -2.48
C GLY A 133 1.40 -12.36 -2.76
N TYR A 134 0.15 -12.17 -2.31
CA TYR A 134 -0.54 -10.89 -2.43
C TYR A 134 -0.15 -9.90 -1.32
N TYR A 135 0.04 -10.37 -0.08
CA TYR A 135 0.19 -9.44 1.05
C TYR A 135 1.42 -8.52 0.94
N ILE A 136 2.50 -9.01 0.30
CA ILE A 136 3.69 -8.21 -0.01
C ILE A 136 3.38 -7.02 -0.94
N SER A 137 2.35 -7.12 -1.79
CA SER A 137 1.94 -6.01 -2.66
C SER A 137 1.49 -4.79 -1.86
N TYR A 138 0.87 -4.96 -0.69
CA TYR A 138 0.57 -3.84 0.22
C TYR A 138 1.84 -3.14 0.71
N GLY A 139 2.91 -3.90 0.98
CA GLY A 139 4.19 -3.34 1.41
C GLY A 139 4.93 -2.60 0.31
N VAL A 140 4.96 -3.17 -0.89
CA VAL A 140 5.62 -2.56 -2.07
C VAL A 140 4.88 -1.31 -2.53
N SER A 141 3.55 -1.33 -2.54
CA SER A 141 2.71 -0.19 -2.94
C SER A 141 2.61 0.92 -1.88
N ALA A 142 2.86 0.61 -0.61
CA ALA A 142 2.88 1.63 0.43
C ALA A 142 4.01 2.64 0.22
N LEU A 143 5.11 2.25 -0.43
CA LEU A 143 6.23 3.14 -0.72
C LEU A 143 5.86 4.32 -1.64
N PRO A 144 5.27 4.12 -2.83
CA PRO A 144 4.77 5.24 -3.64
C PRO A 144 3.62 5.98 -3.00
N ALA A 145 2.76 5.33 -2.21
CA ALA A 145 1.71 6.03 -1.47
C ALA A 145 2.29 6.96 -0.38
N LEU A 146 3.33 6.53 0.33
CA LEU A 146 4.06 7.36 1.30
C LEU A 146 4.79 8.52 0.62
N GLU A 147 5.40 8.29 -0.54
CA GLU A 147 5.98 9.39 -1.34
C GLU A 147 4.89 10.36 -1.81
N MET A 148 3.75 9.84 -2.28
CA MET A 148 2.59 10.64 -2.65
C MET A 148 2.03 11.46 -1.48
N TYR A 149 2.02 10.92 -0.26
CA TYR A 149 1.69 11.68 0.95
C TYR A 149 2.56 12.94 1.06
N THR A 150 3.89 12.80 0.88
CA THR A 150 4.79 13.96 0.92
C THR A 150 4.49 14.98 -0.18
N VAL A 151 4.16 14.52 -1.40
CA VAL A 151 3.80 15.39 -2.53
C VAL A 151 2.49 16.12 -2.24
N VAL A 152 1.45 15.43 -1.75
CA VAL A 152 0.15 16.02 -1.41
C VAL A 152 0.29 17.13 -0.36
N MET A 153 1.12 16.92 0.67
CA MET A 153 1.31 17.91 1.73
C MET A 153 2.07 19.16 1.26
N GLN A 154 2.85 19.05 0.18
CA GLN A 154 3.66 20.15 -0.36
C GLN A 154 2.98 20.86 -1.55
N ASP A 155 2.42 20.09 -2.48
CA ASP A 155 1.83 20.54 -3.74
C ASP A 155 0.66 19.61 -4.17
N PRO A 156 -0.56 19.89 -3.71
CA PRO A 156 -1.75 19.12 -4.09
C PRO A 156 -2.02 19.08 -5.60
N GLU A 157 -1.72 20.15 -6.34
CA GLU A 157 -1.95 20.18 -7.81
C GLU A 157 -0.99 19.22 -8.53
N GLN A 158 0.27 19.19 -8.10
CA GLN A 158 1.24 18.21 -8.58
C GLN A 158 0.81 16.78 -8.22
N ALA A 159 0.30 16.52 -7.02
CA ALA A 159 -0.18 15.21 -6.62
C ALA A 159 -1.31 14.69 -7.52
N HIS A 160 -2.27 15.55 -7.89
CA HIS A 160 -3.31 15.18 -8.86
C HIS A 160 -2.73 14.79 -10.22
N THR A 161 -1.72 15.52 -10.70
CA THR A 161 -1.06 15.22 -11.97
C THR A 161 -0.34 13.88 -11.93
N VAL A 162 0.38 13.59 -10.85
CA VAL A 162 1.06 12.30 -10.64
C VAL A 162 0.03 11.15 -10.57
N TYR A 163 -1.09 11.35 -9.88
CA TYR A 163 -2.12 10.32 -9.75
C TYR A 163 -2.84 10.05 -11.09
N ASP A 164 -3.12 11.08 -11.88
CA ASP A 164 -3.77 10.92 -13.19
C ASP A 164 -2.90 10.13 -14.17
N GLU A 165 -1.58 10.31 -14.11
CA GLU A 165 -0.62 9.50 -14.85
C GLU A 165 -0.59 8.05 -14.33
N LEU A 166 -0.43 7.85 -13.02
CA LEU A 166 -0.39 6.53 -12.37
C LEU A 166 -1.63 5.68 -12.66
N SER A 167 -2.82 6.27 -12.52
CA SER A 167 -4.09 5.59 -12.78
C SER A 167 -4.36 5.33 -14.27
N GLY A 168 -3.58 5.92 -15.17
CA GLY A 168 -3.62 5.64 -16.60
C GLY A 168 -2.94 4.32 -17.01
N TYR A 169 -2.09 3.76 -16.15
CA TYR A 169 -1.44 2.48 -16.40
C TYR A 169 -2.35 1.33 -15.98
N SER A 170 -2.75 0.50 -16.93
CA SER A 170 -3.56 -0.69 -16.67
C SER A 170 -2.82 -1.66 -15.73
N CYS A 171 -3.40 -1.94 -14.56
CA CYS A 171 -2.92 -3.02 -13.69
C CYS A 171 -3.38 -4.40 -14.19
N LEU A 172 -4.25 -4.48 -15.20
CA LEU A 172 -4.79 -5.73 -15.74
C LEU A 172 -4.19 -6.13 -17.09
N SER A 173 -3.40 -5.30 -17.76
CA SER A 173 -2.90 -5.60 -19.12
C SER A 173 -1.82 -6.68 -19.16
N GLY A 174 -1.12 -6.88 -18.04
CA GLY A 174 0.10 -7.68 -17.98
C GLY A 174 1.29 -7.08 -18.74
N GLU A 175 1.15 -5.89 -19.32
CA GLU A 175 2.21 -5.24 -20.13
C GLU A 175 3.21 -4.45 -19.28
N TYR A 176 2.81 -4.04 -18.08
CA TYR A 176 3.57 -3.11 -17.25
C TYR A 176 4.21 -3.79 -16.04
N ALA A 177 5.50 -3.52 -15.85
CA ALA A 177 6.22 -3.83 -14.62
C ALA A 177 6.09 -2.66 -13.63
N PHE A 178 5.97 -2.97 -12.34
CA PHE A 178 5.81 -1.98 -11.28
C PHE A 178 6.90 -0.89 -11.31
N ARG A 179 8.18 -1.30 -11.33
CA ARG A 179 9.32 -0.37 -11.34
C ARG A 179 9.30 0.59 -12.53
N ASP A 180 8.90 0.11 -13.71
CA ASP A 180 8.80 0.94 -14.91
C ASP A 180 7.69 1.98 -14.79
N VAL A 181 6.54 1.60 -14.23
CA VAL A 181 5.42 2.53 -14.01
C VAL A 181 5.80 3.59 -12.97
N MET A 182 6.40 3.19 -11.85
CA MET A 182 6.87 4.13 -10.82
C MET A 182 7.82 5.17 -11.42
N GLN A 183 8.82 4.72 -12.20
CA GLN A 183 9.76 5.61 -12.86
C GLN A 183 9.08 6.57 -13.85
N ARG A 184 8.09 6.11 -14.62
CA ARG A 184 7.35 6.96 -15.58
C ARG A 184 6.50 8.02 -14.89
N CYS A 185 5.94 7.69 -13.72
CA CYS A 185 5.16 8.63 -12.91
C CYS A 185 6.04 9.59 -12.09
N GLY A 186 7.37 9.42 -12.13
CA GLY A 186 8.33 10.27 -11.43
C GLY A 186 8.58 9.90 -9.97
N PHE A 187 8.14 8.72 -9.54
CA PHE A 187 8.44 8.18 -8.21
C PHE A 187 9.90 7.73 -8.10
N SER A 188 10.37 7.63 -6.85
CA SER A 188 11.70 7.13 -6.52
C SER A 188 11.87 5.64 -6.87
N ASP A 189 13.12 5.20 -7.01
CA ASP A 189 13.44 3.79 -7.27
C ASP A 189 13.52 3.00 -5.96
N TYR A 190 12.41 2.40 -5.56
CA TYR A 190 12.32 1.65 -4.30
C TYR A 190 13.14 0.37 -4.24
N PHE A 191 13.82 -0.01 -5.34
CA PHE A 191 14.79 -1.11 -5.34
C PHE A 191 16.20 -0.64 -4.94
N ASP A 192 16.41 0.68 -4.83
CA ASP A 192 17.59 1.27 -4.22
C ASP A 192 17.31 1.57 -2.74
N ALA A 193 18.08 0.94 -1.85
CA ALA A 193 17.97 1.16 -0.41
C ALA A 193 18.17 2.64 -0.03
N ALA A 194 18.96 3.39 -0.80
CA ALA A 194 19.15 4.82 -0.55
C ALA A 194 17.84 5.61 -0.71
N SER A 195 17.01 5.26 -1.71
CA SER A 195 15.71 5.91 -1.93
C SER A 195 14.73 5.65 -0.78
N ILE A 196 14.71 4.43 -0.24
CA ILE A 196 13.88 4.10 0.93
C ILE A 196 14.34 4.90 2.15
N CYS A 197 15.66 4.98 2.40
CA CYS A 197 16.18 5.77 3.52
C CYS A 197 15.82 7.25 3.39
N GLN A 198 15.94 7.83 2.20
CA GLN A 198 15.58 9.22 1.95
C GLN A 198 14.09 9.49 2.16
N LEU A 199 13.21 8.58 1.72
CA LEU A 199 11.77 8.68 1.97
C LEU A 199 11.47 8.65 3.48
N ALA A 200 12.10 7.73 4.21
CA ALA A 200 11.93 7.63 5.66
C ALA A 200 12.41 8.89 6.41
N GLU A 201 13.52 9.50 5.97
CA GLU A 201 13.99 10.79 6.51
C GLU A 201 12.99 11.92 6.24
N THR A 202 12.48 12.01 5.01
CA THR A 202 11.49 13.03 4.63
C THR A 202 10.21 12.92 5.46
N LEU A 203 9.70 11.69 5.64
CA LEU A 203 8.52 11.43 6.46
C LEU A 203 8.76 11.80 7.93
N ARG A 204 9.95 11.50 8.47
CA ARG A 204 10.31 11.88 9.83
C ARG A 204 10.32 13.39 10.03
N GLU A 205 10.90 14.14 9.09
CA GLU A 205 10.90 15.60 9.14
C GLU A 205 9.48 16.16 9.10
N LEU A 206 8.60 15.62 8.24
CA LEU A 206 7.19 16.02 8.19
C LEU A 206 6.48 15.77 9.52
N ILE A 207 6.62 14.57 10.08
CA ILE A 207 6.02 14.21 11.39
C ILE A 207 6.52 15.15 12.49
N ASP A 208 7.82 15.44 12.54
CA ASP A 208 8.41 16.31 13.55
C ASP A 208 7.97 17.79 13.41
N THR A 209 7.51 18.21 12.23
CA THR A 209 6.97 19.57 12.01
C THR A 209 5.48 19.72 12.31
N GLU A 210 4.73 18.62 12.37
CA GLU A 210 3.28 18.60 12.63
C GLU A 210 2.91 18.33 14.09
N ILE A 211 3.90 18.05 14.96
CA ILE A 211 3.79 17.87 16.42
C ILE A 211 4.27 19.12 17.17
#